data_AF-A0A7S4RW33-F1
#
_entry.id   AF-A0A7S4RW33-F1
#
_cell.length_a   1.000
_cell.length_b   1.000
_cell.length_c   1.000
_cell.angle_alpha   90.00
_cell.angle_beta   90.00
_cell.angle_gamma   90.00
#
_symmetry.space_group_name_H-M   'P 1'
#
loop_
_entity.id
_entity.type
_entity.pdbx_description
1 polymer ?
#
loop_
_entity_poly.entity_id
_entity_poly.type
_entity_poly.pdbx_seq_one_letter_code
_entity_poly.pdbx_strand_id
1 'polypeptide(L)'
;WVVTQRMLYKKNTLISNRKEQFNSIGFIWDPHEHAWNAHFNQLCAFKAQNGHCNVPSRDGAKQTSLGSWIRRQRMAYRKNALTSNQLQRMNSIGFIWDPHEHAWNAHFNQLCAFKAQNGHCNVPSGDGAKNTSLGSWINNQRMAYKKSALSSNHMQQLNSIG
;
A
#
# COMPACT_ATOMS: atom_id res chain seq x y z
N TRP A 1 -3.19 1.53 -38.31
CA TRP A 1 -2.95 0.09 -38.48
C TRP A 1 -2.77 -0.65 -37.13
N VAL A 2 -1.76 -0.35 -36.30
CA VAL A 2 -1.56 -1.01 -34.98
C VAL A 2 -2.77 -0.89 -34.03
N VAL A 3 -3.37 0.30 -33.94
CA VAL A 3 -4.58 0.53 -33.12
C VAL A 3 -5.72 -0.39 -33.56
N THR A 4 -5.90 -0.57 -34.87
CA THR A 4 -6.91 -1.48 -35.44
C THR A 4 -6.67 -2.92 -35.01
N GLN A 5 -5.41 -3.39 -35.02
CA GLN A 5 -5.08 -4.76 -34.58
C GLN A 5 -5.40 -4.97 -33.09
N ARG A 6 -5.07 -3.99 -32.22
CA ARG A 6 -5.43 -4.04 -30.79
C ARG A 6 -6.94 -4.07 -30.57
N MET A 7 -7.71 -3.31 -31.36
CA MET A 7 -9.17 -3.36 -31.30
C MET A 7 -9.73 -4.72 -31.70
N LEU A 8 -9.23 -5.31 -32.79
CA LEU A 8 -9.66 -6.65 -33.25
C LEU A 8 -9.29 -7.74 -32.23
N TYR A 9 -8.10 -7.64 -31.63
CA TYR A 9 -7.69 -8.53 -30.54
C TYR A 9 -8.63 -8.43 -29.34
N LYS A 10 -8.96 -7.21 -28.90
CA LYS A 10 -9.88 -6.98 -27.76
C LYS A 10 -11.30 -7.48 -28.04
N LYS A 11 -11.73 -7.44 -29.30
CA LYS A 11 -13.03 -7.98 -29.75
C LYS A 11 -13.01 -9.50 -29.98
N ASN A 12 -11.88 -10.18 -29.78
CA ASN A 12 -11.68 -11.59 -30.11
C ASN A 12 -11.98 -11.93 -31.58
N THR A 13 -11.87 -10.96 -32.50
CA THR A 13 -12.13 -11.14 -33.94
C THR A 13 -10.84 -11.12 -34.78
N LEU A 14 -9.68 -11.10 -34.12
CA LEU A 14 -8.39 -11.19 -34.80
C LEU A 14 -8.12 -12.64 -35.26
N ILE A 15 -7.85 -12.81 -36.54
CA ILE A 15 -7.51 -14.10 -37.16
C ILE A 15 -6.33 -14.76 -36.44
N SER A 16 -6.44 -16.05 -36.12
CA SER A 16 -5.48 -16.81 -35.29
C SER A 16 -4.05 -16.76 -35.79
N ASN A 17 -3.81 -17.02 -37.09
CA ASN A 17 -2.47 -16.95 -37.69
C ASN A 17 -1.82 -15.56 -37.50
N ARG A 18 -2.62 -14.50 -37.63
CA ARG A 18 -2.14 -13.12 -37.40
C ARG A 18 -1.81 -12.88 -35.93
N LYS A 19 -2.64 -13.38 -35.01
CA LYS A 19 -2.37 -13.30 -33.56
C LYS A 19 -1.05 -14.00 -33.19
N GLU A 20 -0.80 -15.18 -33.76
CA GLU A 20 0.44 -15.94 -33.54
C GLU A 20 1.69 -15.20 -34.05
N GLN A 21 1.63 -14.61 -35.24
CA GLN A 21 2.74 -13.81 -35.79
C GLN A 21 3.08 -12.58 -34.93
N PHE A 22 2.08 -11.89 -34.40
CA PHE A 22 2.31 -10.78 -33.48
C PHE A 22 2.87 -11.28 -32.14
N ASN A 23 2.38 -12.41 -31.63
CA ASN A 23 2.92 -13.00 -30.40
C ASN A 23 4.39 -13.43 -30.55
N SER A 24 4.79 -13.99 -31.70
CA SER A 24 6.17 -14.46 -31.93
C SER A 24 7.21 -13.34 -31.95
N ILE A 25 6.80 -12.10 -32.25
CA ILE A 25 7.67 -10.91 -32.19
C ILE A 25 7.57 -10.17 -30.85
N GLY A 26 6.89 -10.75 -29.85
CA GLY A 26 6.69 -10.11 -28.54
C GLY A 26 5.78 -8.89 -28.59
N PHE A 27 4.84 -8.83 -29.52
CA PHE A 27 3.97 -7.66 -29.68
C PHE A 27 3.10 -7.42 -28.43
N ILE A 28 3.18 -6.21 -27.88
CA ILE A 28 2.42 -5.80 -26.71
C ILE A 28 1.02 -5.34 -27.12
N TRP A 29 0.03 -6.19 -26.83
CA TRP A 29 -1.38 -5.95 -27.09
C TRP A 29 -1.97 -4.83 -26.22
N ASP A 30 -1.62 -4.80 -24.93
CA ASP A 30 -2.01 -3.74 -23.99
C ASP A 30 -0.76 -3.11 -23.34
N PRO A 31 -0.28 -1.96 -23.86
CA PRO A 31 0.87 -1.27 -23.28
C PRO A 31 0.66 -0.80 -21.84
N HIS A 32 -0.57 -0.46 -21.46
CA HIS A 32 -0.86 0.02 -20.11
C HIS A 32 -0.77 -1.13 -19.12
N GLU A 33 -1.37 -2.27 -19.45
CA GLU A 33 -1.26 -3.48 -18.64
C GLU A 33 0.19 -3.97 -18.58
N HIS A 34 0.91 -3.97 -19.71
CA HIS A 34 2.32 -4.36 -19.73
C HIS A 34 3.19 -3.47 -18.84
N ALA A 35 3.03 -2.15 -18.92
CA ALA A 35 3.74 -1.22 -18.05
C ALA A 35 3.38 -1.39 -16.56
N TRP A 36 2.10 -1.64 -16.26
CA TRP A 36 1.65 -1.95 -14.91
C TRP A 36 2.29 -3.24 -14.39
N ASN A 37 2.33 -4.29 -15.21
CA ASN A 37 2.94 -5.58 -14.89
C ASN A 37 4.44 -5.44 -14.61
N ALA A 38 5.16 -4.64 -15.39
CA ALA A 38 6.58 -4.39 -15.17
C ALA A 38 6.84 -3.78 -13.77
N HIS A 39 6.07 -2.76 -13.38
CA HIS A 39 6.19 -2.17 -12.05
C HIS A 39 5.73 -3.10 -10.93
N PHE A 40 4.67 -3.87 -11.15
CA PHE A 40 4.23 -4.88 -10.18
C PHE A 40 5.33 -5.92 -9.95
N ASN A 41 6.01 -6.38 -10.99
CA ASN A 41 7.13 -7.31 -10.87
C ASN A 41 8.31 -6.70 -10.12
N GLN A 42 8.62 -5.41 -10.36
CA GLN A 42 9.62 -4.67 -9.57
C GLN A 42 9.24 -4.61 -8.08
N LEU A 43 7.96 -4.38 -7.77
CA LEU A 43 7.47 -4.39 -6.38
C LEU A 43 7.58 -5.78 -5.74
N CYS A 44 7.25 -6.85 -6.48
CA CYS A 44 7.43 -8.22 -6.01
C CYS A 44 8.90 -8.53 -5.69
N ALA A 45 9.82 -8.14 -6.58
CA ALA A 45 11.26 -8.29 -6.35
C ALA A 45 11.72 -7.50 -5.13
N PHE A 46 11.25 -6.26 -4.96
CA PHE A 46 11.55 -5.45 -3.79
C PHE A 46 11.06 -6.13 -2.50
N LYS A 47 9.82 -6.65 -2.49
CA LYS A 47 9.27 -7.39 -1.35
C LYS A 47 10.10 -8.63 -1.04
N ALA A 48 10.49 -9.40 -2.05
CA ALA A 48 11.31 -10.59 -1.85
C ALA A 48 12.66 -10.27 -1.19
N GLN A 49 13.25 -9.12 -1.52
CA GLN A 49 14.53 -8.67 -0.95
C GLN A 49 14.41 -8.05 0.45
N ASN A 50 13.34 -7.29 0.71
CA ASN A 50 13.21 -6.47 1.92
C ASN A 50 12.19 -7.00 2.93
N GLY A 51 11.42 -8.03 2.57
CA GLY A 51 10.31 -8.57 3.35
C GLY A 51 9.03 -7.71 3.35
N HIS A 52 9.08 -6.48 2.81
CA HIS A 52 7.95 -5.55 2.83
C HIS A 52 7.79 -4.77 1.52
N CYS A 53 6.60 -4.21 1.30
CA CYS A 53 6.28 -3.36 0.14
C CYS A 53 6.51 -1.85 0.37
N ASN A 54 7.16 -1.46 1.48
CA ASN A 54 7.38 -0.06 1.83
C ASN A 54 8.57 0.53 1.07
N VAL A 55 8.39 0.77 -0.23
CA VAL A 55 9.43 1.32 -1.09
C VAL A 55 9.62 2.82 -0.79
N PRO A 56 10.86 3.29 -0.57
CA PRO A 56 11.15 4.72 -0.45
C PRO A 56 10.63 5.49 -1.67
N SER A 57 9.87 6.55 -1.40
CA SER A 57 9.34 7.39 -2.47
C SER A 57 10.44 8.21 -3.16
N ARG A 58 11.60 8.37 -2.52
CA ARG A 58 12.73 9.17 -2.99
C ARG A 58 14.06 8.44 -2.83
N ASP A 59 14.98 8.79 -3.72
CA ASP A 59 16.40 8.51 -3.63
C ASP A 59 17.14 9.86 -3.67
N GLY A 60 17.61 10.29 -2.51
CA GLY A 60 18.03 11.68 -2.28
C GLY A 60 16.92 12.69 -2.60
N ALA A 61 17.20 13.63 -3.50
CA ALA A 61 16.24 14.63 -3.96
C ALA A 61 15.27 14.12 -5.06
N LYS A 62 15.53 12.96 -5.67
CA LYS A 62 14.77 12.47 -6.83
C LYS A 62 13.68 11.49 -6.40
N GLN A 63 12.50 11.58 -7.03
CA GLN A 63 11.44 10.60 -6.80
C GLN A 63 11.77 9.29 -7.55
N THR A 64 11.69 8.14 -6.87
CA THR A 64 11.93 6.85 -7.54
C THR A 64 10.77 6.52 -8.48
N SER A 65 11.08 5.83 -9.58
CA SER A 65 10.05 5.40 -10.56
C SER A 65 9.00 4.50 -9.90
N LEU A 66 9.45 3.53 -9.08
CA LEU A 66 8.58 2.62 -8.35
C LEU A 66 7.79 3.33 -7.24
N GLY A 67 8.42 4.25 -6.48
CA GLY A 67 7.74 5.06 -5.47
C GLY A 67 6.65 5.95 -6.05
N SER A 68 6.91 6.56 -7.21
CA SER A 68 5.92 7.33 -7.99
C SER A 68 4.75 6.46 -8.45
N TRP A 69 5.03 5.23 -8.90
CA TRP A 69 4.02 4.27 -9.31
C TRP A 69 3.15 3.81 -8.13
N ILE A 70 3.75 3.47 -6.99
CA ILE A 70 3.04 3.13 -5.73
C ILE A 70 2.11 4.25 -5.30
N ARG A 71 2.59 5.50 -5.32
CA ARG A 71 1.74 6.67 -5.01
C ARG A 71 0.53 6.74 -5.93
N ARG A 72 0.72 6.51 -7.24
CA ARG A 72 -0.38 6.45 -8.21
C ARG A 72 -1.35 5.30 -7.91
N GLN A 73 -0.86 4.12 -7.53
CA GLN A 73 -1.74 3.00 -7.15
C GLN A 73 -2.62 3.35 -5.95
N ARG A 74 -2.06 3.97 -4.89
CA ARG A 74 -2.84 4.40 -3.72
C ARG A 74 -3.88 5.47 -4.06
N MET A 75 -3.54 6.41 -4.96
CA MET A 75 -4.52 7.39 -5.46
C MET A 75 -5.63 6.72 -6.27
N ALA A 76 -5.29 5.75 -7.13
CA ALA A 76 -6.27 5.00 -7.91
C ALA A 76 -7.19 4.16 -7.01
N TYR A 77 -6.66 3.53 -5.97
CA TYR A 77 -7.43 2.80 -4.96
C TYR A 77 -8.47 3.69 -4.29
N ARG A 78 -8.08 4.87 -3.78
CA ARG A 78 -9.00 5.84 -3.16
C ARG A 78 -10.09 6.34 -4.10
N LYS A 79 -9.84 6.33 -5.41
CA LYS A 79 -10.78 6.72 -6.45
C LYS A 79 -11.58 5.55 -7.03
N ASN A 80 -11.44 4.34 -6.47
CA ASN A 80 -12.03 3.10 -7.02
C ASN A 80 -11.70 2.89 -8.51
N ALA A 81 -10.52 3.32 -8.95
CA ALA A 81 -10.10 3.32 -10.35
C ALA A 81 -9.17 2.15 -10.72
N LEU A 82 -8.92 1.24 -9.78
CA LEU A 82 -8.15 0.02 -10.05
C LEU A 82 -9.09 -1.06 -10.60
N THR A 83 -8.58 -1.83 -11.56
CA THR A 83 -9.29 -3.05 -11.99
C THR A 83 -9.29 -4.08 -10.87
N SER A 84 -10.29 -4.97 -10.86
CA SER A 84 -10.38 -6.05 -9.87
C SER A 84 -9.11 -6.93 -9.84
N ASN A 85 -8.55 -7.25 -11.02
CA ASN A 85 -7.30 -8.01 -11.13
C ASN A 85 -6.10 -7.27 -10.48
N GLN A 86 -5.95 -5.97 -10.74
CA GLN A 86 -4.86 -5.18 -10.13
C GLN A 86 -4.98 -5.13 -8.61
N LEU A 87 -6.20 -4.91 -8.10
CA LEU A 87 -6.48 -4.90 -6.67
C LEU A 87 -6.15 -6.26 -6.03
N GLN A 88 -6.65 -7.35 -6.62
CA GLN A 88 -6.38 -8.71 -6.14
C GLN A 88 -4.88 -9.01 -6.10
N ARG A 89 -4.15 -8.66 -7.16
CA ARG A 89 -2.70 -8.88 -7.23
C ARG A 89 -1.94 -8.08 -6.17
N MET A 90 -2.27 -6.80 -5.98
CA MET A 90 -1.63 -6.00 -4.93
C MET A 90 -1.99 -6.51 -3.52
N ASN A 91 -3.22 -6.96 -3.29
CA ASN A 91 -3.62 -7.58 -2.03
C ASN A 91 -2.89 -8.90 -1.76
N SER A 92 -2.66 -9.72 -2.79
CA SER A 92 -1.97 -11.02 -2.66
C SER A 92 -0.52 -10.89 -2.15
N ILE A 93 0.12 -9.76 -2.42
CA ILE A 93 1.46 -9.46 -1.90
C ILE A 93 1.42 -8.70 -0.57
N GLY A 94 0.26 -8.57 0.08
CA GLY A 94 0.11 -7.84 1.34
C GLY A 94 0.42 -6.35 1.21
N PHE A 95 0.10 -5.75 0.05
CA PHE A 95 0.36 -4.33 -0.15
C PHE A 95 -0.50 -3.45 0.78
N ILE A 96 0.17 -2.53 1.47
CA ILE A 96 -0.49 -1.61 2.39
C ILE A 96 -0.97 -0.37 1.62
N TRP A 97 -2.29 -0.24 1.49
CA TRP A 97 -2.96 0.87 0.81
C TRP A 97 -2.91 2.17 1.61
N ASP A 98 -3.07 2.08 2.92
CA ASP A 98 -2.95 3.21 3.83
C ASP A 98 -1.91 2.93 4.93
N PRO A 99 -0.66 3.42 4.77
CA PRO A 99 0.38 3.23 5.78
C PRO A 99 0.10 3.93 7.10
N HIS A 100 -0.61 5.05 7.09
CA HIS A 100 -0.90 5.80 8.30
C HIS A 100 -1.89 5.01 9.15
N GLU A 101 -2.96 4.51 8.53
CA GLU A 101 -3.94 3.67 9.19
C GLU A 101 -3.34 2.32 9.62
N HIS A 102 -2.47 1.73 8.80
CA HIS A 102 -1.76 0.51 9.19
C HIS A 102 -0.85 0.72 10.41
N ALA A 103 -0.08 1.82 10.44
CA ALA A 103 0.77 2.17 11.59
C ALA A 103 -0.07 2.47 12.84
N TRP A 104 -1.19 3.18 12.68
CA TRP A 104 -2.16 3.41 13.75
C TRP A 104 -2.64 2.08 14.36
N ASN A 105 -3.14 1.18 13.53
CA ASN A 105 -3.64 -0.12 13.98
C ASN A 105 -2.56 -0.98 14.64
N ALA A 106 -1.32 -0.93 14.15
CA ALA A 106 -0.19 -1.61 14.79
C ALA A 106 0.06 -1.10 16.21
N HIS A 107 0.12 0.22 16.42
CA HIS A 107 0.30 0.80 17.75
C HIS A 107 -0.91 0.60 18.65
N PHE A 108 -2.12 0.71 18.11
CA PHE A 108 -3.34 0.44 18.85
C PHE A 108 -3.37 -1.01 19.36
N ASN A 109 -3.02 -1.97 18.53
CA ASN A 109 -2.91 -3.38 18.94
C ASN A 109 -1.83 -3.60 20.02
N GLN A 110 -0.69 -2.91 19.92
CA GLN A 110 0.33 -2.93 20.97
C GLN A 110 -0.20 -2.36 22.30
N LEU A 111 -1.00 -1.29 22.25
CA LEU A 111 -1.65 -0.72 23.44
C LEU A 111 -2.68 -1.68 24.05
N CYS A 112 -3.50 -2.33 23.23
CA CYS A 112 -4.43 -3.37 23.68
C CYS A 112 -3.68 -4.51 24.39
N ALA A 113 -2.59 -5.00 23.80
CA ALA A 113 -1.75 -6.04 24.40
C ALA A 113 -1.11 -5.58 25.72
N PHE A 114 -0.64 -4.33 25.78
CA PHE A 114 -0.09 -3.76 26.99
C PHE A 114 -1.13 -3.67 28.11
N LYS A 115 -2.35 -3.20 27.80
CA LYS A 115 -3.46 -3.15 28.77
C LYS A 115 -3.82 -4.54 29.26
N ALA A 116 -3.91 -5.53 28.36
CA ALA A 116 -4.21 -6.91 28.75
C ALA A 116 -3.17 -7.49 29.72
N GLN A 117 -1.90 -7.10 29.58
CA GLN A 117 -0.81 -7.58 30.45
C GLN A 117 -0.69 -6.81 31.78
N ASN A 118 -0.95 -5.50 31.79
CA ASN A 118 -0.66 -4.62 32.93
C ASN A 118 -1.91 -4.09 33.65
N GLY A 119 -3.10 -4.29 33.08
CA GLY A 119 -4.37 -3.76 33.59
C GLY A 119 -4.61 -2.28 33.32
N HIS A 120 -3.65 -1.55 32.76
CA HIS A 120 -3.73 -0.11 32.50
C HIS A 120 -3.06 0.32 31.19
N CYS A 121 -3.39 1.51 30.70
CA CYS A 121 -2.79 2.11 29.49
C CYS A 121 -1.61 3.08 29.78
N ASN A 122 -1.11 3.13 31.02
CA ASN A 122 0.00 4.00 31.39
C ASN A 122 1.36 3.43 30.95
N VAL A 123 1.69 3.60 29.66
CA VAL A 123 2.95 3.13 29.07
C VAL A 123 4.07 4.12 29.37
N PRO A 124 5.19 3.69 29.99
CA PRO A 124 6.35 4.56 30.20
C PRO A 124 6.97 5.04 28.87
N SER A 125 7.37 6.32 28.80
CA SER A 125 7.90 6.94 27.58
C SER A 125 9.33 7.50 27.73
N GLY A 126 10.12 7.01 28.69
CA GLY A 126 11.49 7.48 28.97
C GLY A 126 12.58 6.55 28.43
N ASP A 127 13.81 7.07 28.32
CA ASP A 127 14.98 6.31 27.87
C ASP A 127 15.18 5.04 28.72
N GLY A 128 15.33 3.90 28.04
CA GLY A 128 15.46 2.57 28.67
C GLY A 128 14.14 1.81 28.87
N ALA A 129 12.97 2.39 28.57
CA ALA A 129 11.71 1.65 28.61
C ALA A 129 11.61 0.65 27.44
N LYS A 130 11.16 -0.59 27.72
CA LYS A 130 10.94 -1.61 26.67
C LYS A 130 9.99 -1.16 25.54
N ASN A 131 9.11 -0.20 25.82
CA ASN A 131 8.05 0.27 24.91
C ASN A 131 8.12 1.79 24.62
N THR A 132 9.32 2.37 24.53
CA THR A 132 9.50 3.82 24.26
C THR A 132 8.70 4.32 23.07
N SER A 133 8.71 3.58 21.94
CA SER A 133 7.96 3.94 20.73
C SER A 133 6.45 4.06 20.98
N LEU A 134 5.86 3.12 21.74
CA LEU A 134 4.44 3.14 22.08
C LEU A 134 4.12 4.29 23.06
N GLY A 135 4.99 4.53 24.04
CA GLY A 135 4.85 5.66 24.98
C GLY A 135 4.86 7.02 24.26
N SER A 136 5.80 7.23 23.34
CA SER A 136 5.84 8.44 22.49
C SER A 136 4.59 8.56 21.62
N TRP A 137 4.13 7.46 21.02
CA TRP A 137 2.91 7.45 20.22
C TRP A 137 1.67 7.86 21.03
N ILE A 138 1.49 7.32 22.25
CA ILE A 138 0.39 7.70 23.15
C ILE A 138 0.46 9.17 23.53
N ASN A 139 1.64 9.69 23.87
CA ASN A 139 1.81 11.10 24.20
C ASN A 139 1.42 12.00 23.01
N ASN A 140 1.78 11.62 21.79
CA ASN A 140 1.34 12.31 20.58
C ASN A 140 -0.19 12.28 20.44
N GLN A 141 -0.86 11.15 20.74
CA GLN A 141 -2.33 11.07 20.68
C GLN A 141 -3.01 11.94 21.74
N ARG A 142 -2.47 11.99 22.97
CA ARG A 142 -2.96 12.90 24.02
C ARG A 142 -2.84 14.37 23.60
N MET A 143 -1.74 14.73 22.96
CA MET A 143 -1.55 16.08 22.42
C MET A 143 -2.50 16.37 21.25
N ALA A 144 -2.71 15.41 20.34
CA ALA A 144 -3.65 15.54 19.24
C ALA A 144 -5.10 15.71 19.73
N TYR A 145 -5.50 14.97 20.77
CA TYR A 145 -6.80 15.11 21.43
C TYR A 145 -6.98 16.52 22.02
N LYS A 146 -5.99 17.01 22.77
CA LYS A 146 -6.02 18.38 23.34
C LYS A 146 -6.14 19.48 22.28
N LYS A 147 -5.59 19.23 21.08
CA LYS A 147 -5.64 20.14 19.92
C LYS A 147 -6.87 19.90 19.04
N SER A 148 -7.79 19.00 19.41
CA SER A 148 -8.94 18.60 18.58
C SER A 148 -8.54 18.13 17.17
N ALA A 149 -7.34 17.56 17.02
CA ALA A 149 -6.77 17.10 15.75
C ALA A 149 -6.93 15.59 15.54
N LEU A 150 -7.53 14.88 16.48
CA LEU A 150 -7.75 13.44 16.41
C LEU A 150 -9.04 13.15 15.61
N SER A 151 -8.98 12.18 14.70
CA SER A 151 -10.18 11.77 13.95
C SER A 151 -11.23 11.16 14.89
N SER A 152 -12.51 11.29 14.55
CA SER A 152 -13.60 10.72 15.37
C SER A 152 -13.45 9.20 15.55
N ASN A 153 -13.06 8.48 14.49
CA ASN A 153 -12.83 7.03 14.54
C ASN A 153 -11.68 6.66 15.50
N HIS A 154 -10.55 7.36 15.38
CA HIS A 154 -9.38 7.13 16.25
C HIS A 154 -9.69 7.46 17.71
N MET A 155 -10.48 8.50 17.96
CA MET A 155 -10.96 8.85 19.29
C MET A 155 -11.87 7.75 19.87
N GLN A 156 -12.82 7.24 19.08
CA GLN A 156 -13.68 6.13 19.50
C GLN A 156 -12.89 4.86 19.82
N GLN A 157 -11.87 4.53 19.01
CA GLN A 157 -10.98 3.39 19.28
C GLN A 157 -10.21 3.56 20.59
N LEU A 158 -9.64 4.73 20.85
CA LEU A 158 -8.94 4.97 22.12
C LEU A 158 -9.90 4.94 23.32
N ASN A 159 -11.12 5.44 23.17
CA ASN A 159 -12.12 5.40 24.24
C ASN A 159 -12.62 3.98 24.52
N SER A 160 -12.67 3.10 23.51
CA SER A 160 -13.17 1.72 23.69
C SER A 160 -12.23 0.86 24.52
N ILE A 161 -10.95 1.20 24.58
CA ILE A 161 -9.96 0.49 25.39
C ILE A 161 -9.85 1.04 26.81
N GLY A 162 -10.70 1.99 27.23
CA GLY A 162 -10.79 2.54 28.59
C GLY A 162 -9.48 3.06 29.15
#